data_AF-A0A538RNM4-F1
#
_entry.id   AF-A0A538RNM4-F1
#
_cell.length_a   1.000
_cell.length_b   1.000
_cell.length_c   1.000
_cell.angle_alpha   90.00
_cell.angle_beta   90.00
_cell.angle_gamma   90.00
#
_symmetry.space_group_name_H-M   'P 1'
#
loop_
_entity.id
_entity.type
_entity.pdbx_description
1 polymer ?
#
loop_
_entity_poly.entity_id
_entity_poly.type
_entity_poly.pdbx_seq_one_letter_code
_entity_poly.pdbx_strand_id
1 'polypeptide(L)'
;MNVRTILVAVLCATTCLVQGFVVSNDAAAADEVETARQLVALLMLSRALVSEHQAEINDPTKGDKGFTPAFVGETLTTRFRNQEHIDLSQPDGTSQGALLRSLLESQKEVVASYQVVINRLGIGFKGFSPTLFARKAGEQFFEKTGIKLKLTGTDYRFPGNKPDDFETEVLRMFADSRHPKGQPYGRNTLVAGKPALRLMQPEYATASCLSCHGSPKGERDITGMRKEGWKEGELAGAISVTMPLR
;
A
#
# COMPACT_ATOMS: atom_id res chain seq x y z
N MET A 1 -37.34 52.16 -45.08
CA MET A 1 -35.95 52.09 -44.56
C MET A 1 -36.03 51.58 -43.13
N ASN A 2 -36.09 50.26 -42.91
CA ASN A 2 -34.94 49.38 -42.60
C ASN A 2 -34.05 49.89 -41.46
N VAL A 3 -34.05 49.13 -40.35
CA VAL A 3 -32.90 48.51 -39.63
C VAL A 3 -33.35 48.25 -38.18
N ARG A 4 -33.85 47.04 -37.90
CA ARG A 4 -33.22 45.94 -37.12
C ARG A 4 -33.10 46.18 -35.60
N THR A 5 -34.04 45.57 -34.90
CA THR A 5 -33.96 45.11 -33.50
C THR A 5 -32.74 44.21 -33.30
N ILE A 6 -31.84 44.56 -32.39
CA ILE A 6 -30.76 43.66 -31.92
C ILE A 6 -31.18 43.09 -30.57
N LEU A 7 -31.50 41.81 -30.57
CA LEU A 7 -31.69 40.99 -29.38
C LEU A 7 -30.30 40.58 -28.89
N VAL A 8 -29.84 41.11 -27.74
CA VAL A 8 -28.61 40.64 -27.09
C VAL A 8 -29.00 39.48 -26.18
N ALA A 9 -28.75 38.25 -26.63
CA ALA A 9 -28.84 37.05 -25.82
C ALA A 9 -27.63 37.00 -24.88
N VAL A 10 -27.86 37.19 -23.58
CA VAL A 10 -26.84 36.96 -22.55
C VAL A 10 -26.81 35.47 -22.23
N LEU A 11 -25.86 34.74 -22.82
CA LEU A 11 -25.56 33.36 -22.46
C LEU A 11 -24.73 33.37 -21.16
N CYS A 12 -25.37 33.14 -20.03
CA CYS A 12 -24.70 32.97 -18.75
C CYS A 12 -24.13 31.54 -18.68
N ALA A 13 -22.89 31.35 -19.14
CA ALA A 13 -22.17 30.09 -19.00
C ALA A 13 -21.67 29.95 -17.55
N THR A 14 -22.40 29.19 -16.73
CA THR A 14 -21.92 28.69 -15.45
C THR A 14 -20.81 27.66 -15.69
N THR A 15 -19.56 28.07 -15.53
CA THR A 15 -18.41 27.17 -15.49
C THR A 15 -18.38 26.44 -14.15
N CYS A 16 -18.85 25.19 -14.15
CA CYS A 16 -18.54 24.22 -13.12
C CYS A 16 -17.02 23.97 -13.14
N LEU A 17 -16.29 24.53 -12.18
CA LEU A 17 -14.90 24.18 -11.90
C LEU A 17 -14.87 22.78 -11.29
N VAL A 18 -14.88 21.76 -12.15
CA VAL A 18 -14.37 20.44 -11.79
C VAL A 18 -12.86 20.62 -11.65
N GLN A 19 -12.35 20.65 -10.42
CA GLN A 19 -10.91 20.59 -10.16
C GLN A 19 -10.42 19.18 -10.52
N GLY A 20 -10.26 18.95 -11.82
CA GLY A 20 -9.43 17.88 -12.35
C GLY A 20 -7.96 18.18 -12.12
N PHE A 21 -7.19 17.12 -11.95
CA PHE A 21 -5.74 17.11 -11.78
C PHE A 21 -5.00 18.21 -12.56
N VAL A 22 -4.23 19.05 -11.85
CA VAL A 22 -3.11 19.75 -12.47
C VAL A 22 -1.95 18.76 -12.44
N VAL A 23 -1.77 18.01 -13.53
CA VAL A 23 -0.52 17.28 -13.77
C VAL A 23 0.46 18.31 -14.28
N SER A 24 1.42 18.71 -13.45
CA SER A 24 2.60 19.45 -13.90
C SER A 24 3.37 18.57 -14.90
N ASN A 25 3.77 19.15 -16.03
CA ASN A 25 4.33 18.45 -17.19
C ASN A 25 5.82 18.06 -17.02
N ASP A 26 6.25 17.78 -15.78
CA ASP A 26 7.64 17.41 -15.48
C ASP A 26 7.81 15.88 -15.57
N ALA A 27 8.57 15.41 -16.56
CA ALA A 27 8.84 13.98 -16.74
C ALA A 27 9.45 13.32 -15.49
N ALA A 28 10.29 14.04 -14.74
CA ALA A 28 10.82 13.57 -13.46
C ALA A 28 9.72 13.32 -12.41
N ALA A 29 8.75 14.23 -12.32
CA ALA A 29 7.59 14.08 -11.42
C ALA A 29 6.72 12.87 -11.82
N ALA A 30 6.60 12.58 -13.11
CA ALA A 30 5.91 11.39 -13.60
C ALA A 30 6.65 10.10 -13.22
N ASP A 31 7.99 10.08 -13.34
CA ASP A 31 8.82 8.93 -12.99
C ASP A 31 8.78 8.62 -11.48
N GLU A 32 8.69 9.66 -10.66
CA GLU A 32 8.62 9.53 -9.20
C GLU A 32 7.26 8.98 -8.73
N VAL A 33 6.17 9.48 -9.31
CA VAL A 33 4.83 8.93 -9.05
C VAL A 33 4.74 7.47 -9.46
N GLU A 34 5.29 7.13 -10.62
CA GLU A 34 5.30 5.75 -11.11
C GLU A 34 6.15 4.83 -10.23
N THR A 35 7.34 5.29 -9.82
CA THR A 35 8.19 4.55 -8.85
C THR A 35 7.45 4.31 -7.53
N ALA A 36 6.77 5.33 -6.99
CA ALA A 36 6.01 5.20 -5.76
C ALA A 36 4.84 4.20 -5.91
N ARG A 37 4.11 4.26 -7.04
CA ARG A 37 3.02 3.31 -7.36
C ARG A 37 3.53 1.88 -7.43
N GLN A 38 4.68 1.65 -8.05
CA GLN A 38 5.28 0.33 -8.19
C GLN A 38 5.84 -0.23 -6.88
N LEU A 39 6.40 0.62 -6.01
CA LEU A 39 6.79 0.22 -4.65
C LEU A 39 5.58 -0.25 -3.84
N VAL A 40 4.45 0.46 -3.95
CA VAL A 40 3.17 0.04 -3.34
C VAL A 40 2.73 -1.30 -3.92
N ALA A 41 2.72 -1.45 -5.24
CA ALA A 41 2.32 -2.68 -5.91
C ALA A 41 3.13 -3.90 -5.43
N LEU A 42 4.46 -3.75 -5.34
CA LEU A 42 5.34 -4.80 -4.83
C LEU A 42 5.07 -5.13 -3.35
N LEU A 43 4.76 -4.13 -2.51
CA LEU A 43 4.37 -4.35 -1.11
C LEU A 43 3.00 -5.04 -0.98
N MET A 44 2.05 -4.73 -1.87
CA MET A 44 0.74 -5.39 -1.89
C MET A 44 0.87 -6.86 -2.31
N LEU A 45 1.62 -7.15 -3.38
CA LEU A 45 1.87 -8.52 -3.83
C LEU A 45 2.53 -9.38 -2.75
N SER A 46 3.49 -8.81 -2.01
CA SER A 46 4.19 -9.53 -0.95
C SER A 46 3.31 -9.81 0.27
N ARG A 47 2.39 -8.90 0.60
CA ARG A 47 1.37 -9.14 1.63
C ARG A 47 0.34 -10.18 1.22
N ALA A 48 -0.10 -10.14 -0.02
CA ALA A 48 -1.00 -11.16 -0.57
C ALA A 48 -0.36 -12.54 -0.46
N LEU A 49 0.91 -12.67 -0.85
CA LEU A 49 1.67 -13.92 -0.70
C LEU A 49 1.71 -14.42 0.76
N VAL A 50 2.02 -13.56 1.74
CA VAL A 50 1.99 -13.97 3.17
C VAL A 50 0.57 -14.39 3.59
N SER A 51 -0.47 -13.67 3.14
CA SER A 51 -1.86 -13.99 3.46
C SER A 51 -2.29 -15.35 2.90
N GLU A 52 -1.91 -15.65 1.66
CA GLU A 52 -2.21 -16.92 0.98
C GLU A 52 -1.55 -18.11 1.68
N HIS A 53 -0.34 -17.91 2.23
CA HIS A 53 0.42 -18.94 2.94
C HIS A 53 0.16 -18.96 4.46
N GLN A 54 -0.79 -18.17 4.96
CA GLN A 54 -0.98 -18.01 6.40
C GLN A 54 -1.37 -19.32 7.10
N ALA A 55 -2.13 -20.19 6.43
CA ALA A 55 -2.51 -21.51 6.96
C ALA A 55 -1.28 -22.43 7.12
N GLU A 56 -0.40 -22.49 6.11
CA GLU A 56 0.83 -23.27 6.14
C GLU A 56 1.79 -22.74 7.22
N ILE A 57 1.98 -21.42 7.27
CA ILE A 57 2.81 -20.75 8.28
C ILE A 57 2.31 -21.07 9.69
N ASN A 58 1.00 -21.16 9.91
CA ASN A 58 0.39 -21.43 11.21
C ASN A 58 0.12 -22.92 11.50
N ASP A 59 0.48 -23.83 10.60
CA ASP A 59 0.29 -25.26 10.85
C ASP A 59 1.26 -25.71 11.98
N PRO A 60 0.78 -26.28 13.09
CA PRO A 60 1.64 -26.71 14.20
C PRO A 60 2.33 -28.05 13.94
N THR A 61 1.93 -28.81 12.92
CA THR A 61 2.35 -30.20 12.70
C THR A 61 3.58 -30.35 11.81
N LYS A 62 3.93 -29.32 11.01
CA LYS A 62 5.13 -29.35 10.13
C LYS A 62 6.21 -28.42 10.63
N GLY A 63 7.46 -28.87 10.56
CA GLY A 63 8.64 -28.07 10.87
C GLY A 63 9.00 -27.19 9.68
N ASP A 64 9.36 -27.79 8.54
CA ASP A 64 9.62 -27.04 7.31
C ASP A 64 8.30 -26.66 6.61
N LYS A 65 8.11 -25.36 6.38
CA LYS A 65 6.94 -24.77 5.71
C LYS A 65 7.19 -24.41 4.25
N GLY A 66 8.43 -24.52 3.76
CA GLY A 66 8.83 -24.06 2.43
C GLY A 66 8.74 -22.55 2.20
N PHE A 67 8.31 -21.76 3.21
CA PHE A 67 8.20 -20.30 3.12
C PHE A 67 9.57 -19.63 3.37
N THR A 68 10.47 -19.79 2.40
CA THR A 68 11.87 -19.37 2.47
C THR A 68 12.10 -18.03 1.75
N PRO A 69 13.25 -17.36 1.99
CA PRO A 69 13.61 -16.15 1.24
C PRO A 69 13.70 -16.38 -0.27
N ALA A 70 14.17 -17.57 -0.71
CA ALA A 70 14.26 -17.91 -2.13
C ALA A 70 12.86 -18.04 -2.76
N PHE A 71 11.97 -18.82 -2.12
CA PHE A 71 10.58 -18.96 -2.55
C PHE A 71 9.87 -17.61 -2.68
N VAL A 72 10.01 -16.74 -1.67
CA VAL A 72 9.43 -15.40 -1.68
C VAL A 72 10.03 -14.54 -2.80
N GLY A 73 11.36 -14.54 -2.94
CA GLY A 73 12.05 -13.77 -3.99
C GLY A 73 11.62 -14.15 -5.40
N GLU A 74 11.59 -15.44 -5.71
CA GLU A 74 11.20 -15.98 -7.02
C GLU A 74 9.72 -15.71 -7.31
N THR A 75 8.84 -15.96 -6.34
CA THR A 75 7.40 -15.75 -6.48
C THR A 75 7.08 -14.28 -6.71
N LEU A 76 7.68 -13.37 -5.93
CA LEU A 76 7.42 -11.94 -6.09
C LEU A 76 8.02 -11.38 -7.37
N THR A 77 9.21 -11.81 -7.77
CA THR A 77 9.80 -11.44 -9.07
C THR A 77 8.87 -11.84 -10.21
N THR A 78 8.33 -13.07 -10.17
CA THR A 78 7.40 -13.57 -11.19
C THR A 78 6.08 -12.80 -11.21
N ARG A 79 5.45 -12.62 -10.05
CA ARG A 79 4.17 -11.88 -9.94
C ARG A 79 4.33 -10.42 -10.36
N PHE A 80 5.40 -9.77 -9.93
CA PHE A 80 5.67 -8.38 -10.27
C PHE A 80 5.94 -8.21 -11.77
N ARG A 81 6.73 -9.11 -12.38
CA ARG A 81 6.94 -9.12 -13.84
C ARG A 81 5.62 -9.27 -14.61
N ASN A 82 4.73 -10.14 -14.15
CA ASN A 82 3.44 -10.34 -14.81
C ASN A 82 2.50 -9.14 -14.66
N GLN A 83 2.56 -8.42 -13.54
CA GLN A 83 1.68 -7.29 -13.26
C GLN A 83 2.20 -5.96 -13.82
N GLU A 84 3.49 -5.69 -13.67
CA GLU A 84 4.10 -4.38 -13.96
C GLU A 84 5.06 -4.43 -15.17
N HIS A 85 5.23 -5.61 -15.79
CA HIS A 85 6.14 -5.82 -16.93
C HIS A 85 7.62 -5.47 -16.64
N ILE A 86 8.01 -5.50 -15.37
CA ILE A 86 9.38 -5.23 -14.90
C ILE A 86 10.01 -6.50 -14.34
N ASP A 87 11.20 -6.85 -14.82
CA ASP A 87 11.96 -7.97 -14.28
C ASP A 87 12.92 -7.52 -13.17
N LEU A 88 12.68 -8.00 -11.94
CA LEU A 88 13.53 -7.73 -10.78
C LEU A 88 14.66 -8.77 -10.61
N SER A 89 14.75 -9.77 -11.48
CA SER A 89 15.75 -10.83 -11.37
C SER A 89 17.19 -10.34 -11.59
N GLN A 90 17.36 -9.22 -12.31
CA GLN A 90 18.65 -8.63 -12.63
C GLN A 90 18.63 -7.09 -12.52
N PRO A 91 19.79 -6.45 -12.32
CA PRO A 91 19.93 -5.01 -12.49
C PRO A 91 19.62 -4.55 -13.91
N ASP A 92 18.80 -3.52 -14.03
CA ASP A 92 18.44 -2.82 -15.27
C ASP A 92 19.16 -1.46 -15.42
N GLY A 93 19.99 -1.10 -14.44
CA GLY A 93 20.73 0.16 -14.39
C GLY A 93 19.91 1.39 -13.98
N THR A 94 18.60 1.26 -13.75
CA THR A 94 17.73 2.38 -13.39
C THR A 94 17.66 2.60 -11.87
N SER A 95 17.43 3.85 -11.45
CA SER A 95 17.18 4.19 -10.03
C SER A 95 15.90 3.53 -9.52
N GLN A 96 14.85 3.53 -10.33
CA GLN A 96 13.57 2.85 -10.07
C GLN A 96 13.76 1.36 -9.82
N GLY A 97 14.43 0.65 -10.74
CA GLY A 97 14.73 -0.77 -10.58
C GLY A 97 15.58 -1.06 -9.34
N ALA A 98 16.54 -0.18 -9.01
CA ALA A 98 17.34 -0.31 -7.79
C ALA A 98 16.48 -0.18 -6.52
N LEU A 99 15.51 0.74 -6.48
CA LEU A 99 14.57 0.89 -5.37
C LEU A 99 13.65 -0.32 -5.24
N LEU A 100 13.10 -0.82 -6.35
CA LEU A 100 12.23 -2.02 -6.34
C LEU A 100 12.98 -3.26 -5.87
N ARG A 101 14.21 -3.48 -6.35
CA ARG A 101 15.07 -4.56 -5.87
C ARG A 101 15.43 -4.39 -4.39
N SER A 102 15.68 -3.16 -3.92
CA SER A 102 15.93 -2.91 -2.50
C SER A 102 14.72 -3.26 -1.61
N LEU A 103 13.50 -2.99 -2.07
CA LEU A 103 12.28 -3.42 -1.37
C LEU A 103 12.13 -4.95 -1.39
N LEU A 104 12.38 -5.60 -2.53
CA LEU A 104 12.37 -7.06 -2.65
C LEU A 104 13.39 -7.73 -1.70
N GLU A 105 14.61 -7.21 -1.63
CA GLU A 105 15.62 -7.73 -0.70
C GLU A 105 15.22 -7.53 0.75
N SER A 106 14.65 -6.38 1.11
CA SER A 106 14.11 -6.14 2.46
C SER A 106 13.00 -7.13 2.81
N GLN A 107 12.12 -7.48 1.86
CA GLN A 107 11.10 -8.51 2.05
C GLN A 107 11.71 -9.90 2.29
N LYS A 108 12.75 -10.27 1.55
CA LYS A 108 13.48 -11.55 1.72
C LYS A 108 14.20 -11.61 3.07
N GLU A 109 14.83 -10.52 3.50
CA GLU A 109 15.53 -10.41 4.78
C GLU A 109 14.57 -10.57 5.97
N VAL A 110 13.36 -10.01 5.89
CA VAL A 110 12.32 -10.28 6.90
C VAL A 110 12.02 -11.77 6.97
N VAL A 111 11.76 -12.43 5.84
CA VAL A 111 11.48 -13.88 5.83
C VAL A 111 12.66 -14.68 6.40
N ALA A 112 13.89 -14.28 6.09
CA ALA A 112 15.10 -14.91 6.64
C ALA A 112 15.15 -14.79 8.17
N SER A 113 14.93 -13.58 8.70
CA SER A 113 14.97 -13.32 10.15
C SER A 113 13.85 -14.01 10.93
N TYR A 114 12.74 -14.39 10.27
CA TYR A 114 11.61 -15.07 10.89
C TYR A 114 11.60 -16.59 10.66
N GLN A 115 12.61 -17.20 10.03
CA GLN A 115 12.62 -18.65 9.74
C GLN A 115 12.41 -19.50 11.00
N VAL A 116 13.04 -19.14 12.12
CA VAL A 116 12.86 -19.86 13.41
C VAL A 116 11.41 -19.79 13.90
N VAL A 117 10.75 -18.65 13.69
CA VAL A 117 9.34 -18.47 14.06
C VAL A 117 8.48 -19.29 13.10
N ILE A 118 8.59 -19.08 11.79
CA ILE A 118 7.77 -19.72 10.75
C ILE A 118 7.78 -21.25 10.89
N ASN A 119 8.96 -21.84 11.12
CA ASN A 119 9.16 -23.29 11.15
C ASN A 119 8.95 -23.92 12.54
N ARG A 120 8.39 -23.18 13.50
CA ARG A 120 8.21 -23.66 14.88
C ARG A 120 7.08 -24.70 14.99
N LEU A 121 7.43 -25.92 15.36
CA LEU A 121 6.49 -27.01 15.66
C LEU A 121 5.66 -26.73 16.93
N GLY A 122 4.47 -27.34 16.97
CA GLY A 122 3.58 -27.32 18.14
C GLY A 122 2.87 -25.98 18.39
N ILE A 123 3.14 -24.95 17.59
CA ILE A 123 2.52 -23.63 17.73
C ILE A 123 1.67 -23.32 16.51
N GLY A 124 0.39 -23.02 16.76
CA GLY A 124 -0.57 -22.57 15.76
C GLY A 124 -0.24 -21.17 15.25
N PHE A 125 -1.05 -20.17 15.66
CA PHE A 125 -0.80 -18.78 15.29
C PHE A 125 0.55 -18.28 15.80
N LYS A 126 1.43 -17.90 14.88
CA LYS A 126 2.83 -17.54 15.19
C LYS A 126 3.09 -16.02 15.23
N GLY A 127 2.08 -15.21 14.95
CA GLY A 127 2.21 -13.74 14.86
C GLY A 127 2.89 -13.23 13.60
N PHE A 128 3.45 -14.09 12.75
CA PHE A 128 3.95 -13.71 11.42
C PHE A 128 2.79 -13.48 10.46
N SER A 129 2.25 -12.27 10.47
CA SER A 129 1.10 -11.81 9.69
C SER A 129 1.50 -10.93 8.51
N PRO A 130 0.62 -10.71 7.50
CA PRO A 130 0.90 -9.81 6.38
C PRO A 130 1.24 -8.38 6.82
N THR A 131 0.58 -7.88 7.87
CA THR A 131 0.81 -6.52 8.38
C THR A 131 2.13 -6.40 9.14
N LEU A 132 2.52 -7.43 9.91
CA LEU A 132 3.83 -7.49 10.55
C LEU A 132 4.94 -7.52 9.51
N PHE A 133 4.79 -8.41 8.52
CA PHE A 133 5.75 -8.59 7.44
C PHE A 133 5.97 -7.28 6.67
N ALA A 134 4.88 -6.64 6.21
CA ALA A 134 4.97 -5.39 5.46
C ALA A 134 5.61 -4.25 6.26
N ARG A 135 5.28 -4.16 7.55
CA ARG A 135 5.91 -3.18 8.45
C ARG A 135 7.41 -3.41 8.54
N LYS A 136 7.85 -4.65 8.79
CA LYS A 136 9.27 -4.98 8.92
C LYS A 136 10.03 -4.75 7.62
N ALA A 137 9.44 -5.09 6.47
CA ALA A 137 10.04 -4.84 5.18
C ALA A 137 10.14 -3.33 4.88
N GLY A 138 9.10 -2.56 5.22
CA GLY A 138 9.10 -1.10 5.08
C GLY A 138 10.10 -0.40 6.00
N GLU A 139 10.28 -0.87 7.24
CA GLU A 139 11.31 -0.39 8.18
C GLU A 139 12.72 -0.59 7.59
N GLN A 140 13.06 -1.80 7.15
CA GLN A 140 14.36 -2.11 6.52
C GLN A 140 14.58 -1.34 5.22
N PHE A 141 13.55 -1.21 4.38
CA PHE A 141 13.63 -0.44 3.15
C PHE A 141 13.87 1.05 3.40
N PHE A 142 13.23 1.61 4.43
CA PHE A 142 13.44 3.00 4.85
C PHE A 142 14.88 3.23 5.31
N GLU A 143 15.46 2.31 6.08
CA GLU A 143 16.86 2.40 6.51
C GLU A 143 17.84 2.43 5.32
N LYS A 144 17.52 1.69 4.24
CA LYS A 144 18.37 1.60 3.03
C LYS A 144 18.22 2.80 2.09
N THR A 145 17.04 3.42 2.04
CA THR A 145 16.68 4.35 0.94
C THR A 145 16.22 5.73 1.40
N GLY A 146 15.80 5.86 2.65
CA GLY A 146 15.10 7.04 3.16
C GLY A 146 13.65 7.19 2.65
N ILE A 147 13.15 6.25 1.84
CA ILE A 147 11.76 6.24 1.36
C ILE A 147 10.90 5.47 2.35
N LYS A 148 9.84 6.11 2.84
CA LYS A 148 8.96 5.52 3.85
C LYS A 148 7.79 4.81 3.18
N LEU A 149 7.63 3.52 3.44
CA LEU A 149 6.43 2.74 3.16
C LEU A 149 5.75 2.40 4.47
N LYS A 150 4.50 2.84 4.64
CA LYS A 150 3.77 2.73 5.90
C LYS A 150 2.35 2.23 5.66
N LEU A 151 1.91 1.27 6.46
CA LEU A 151 0.49 0.96 6.59
C LEU A 151 -0.18 2.01 7.47
N THR A 152 -1.32 2.53 7.05
CA THR A 152 -2.09 3.50 7.84
C THR A 152 -3.58 3.22 7.76
N GLY A 153 -4.33 3.61 8.78
CA GLY A 153 -5.77 3.41 8.83
C GLY A 153 -6.38 4.10 10.04
N THR A 154 -7.68 4.35 9.98
CA THR A 154 -8.45 4.98 11.07
C THR A 154 -8.53 4.06 12.29
N ASP A 155 -8.85 2.79 12.07
CA ASP A 155 -8.92 1.75 13.11
C ASP A 155 -7.59 0.98 13.16
N TYR A 156 -6.54 1.62 13.68
CA TYR A 156 -5.20 1.03 13.74
C TYR A 156 -4.96 0.25 15.04
N ARG A 157 -4.37 -0.96 14.93
CA ARG A 157 -3.93 -1.76 16.08
C ARG A 157 -2.51 -1.50 16.53
N PHE A 158 -1.62 -1.19 15.58
CA PHE A 158 -0.24 -0.84 15.87
C PHE A 158 -0.10 0.68 15.94
N PRO A 159 0.40 1.28 17.03
CA PRO A 159 0.50 2.73 17.18
C PRO A 159 1.26 3.43 16.04
N GLY A 160 2.25 2.78 15.45
CA GLY A 160 3.01 3.34 14.31
C GLY A 160 2.20 3.48 13.02
N ASN A 161 1.01 2.89 12.93
CA ASN A 161 0.09 3.05 11.80
C ASN A 161 -0.86 4.24 11.95
N LYS A 162 -0.84 4.93 13.11
CA LYS A 162 -1.65 6.14 13.33
C LYS A 162 -1.43 7.14 12.18
N PRO A 163 -2.50 7.64 11.53
CA PRO A 163 -2.36 8.56 10.42
C PRO A 163 -1.78 9.90 10.88
N ASP A 164 -0.94 10.51 10.04
CA ASP A 164 -0.62 11.94 10.12
C ASP A 164 -1.75 12.79 9.50
N ASP A 165 -1.59 14.12 9.46
CA ASP A 165 -2.64 15.02 8.96
C ASP A 165 -2.96 14.78 7.48
N PHE A 166 -1.94 14.50 6.66
CA PHE A 166 -2.11 14.13 5.25
C PHE A 166 -2.86 12.81 5.12
N GLU A 167 -2.43 11.78 5.85
CA GLU A 167 -3.05 10.45 5.82
C GLU A 167 -4.51 10.50 6.30
N THR A 168 -4.79 11.33 7.31
CA THR A 168 -6.15 11.53 7.83
C THR A 168 -7.05 12.19 6.79
N GLU A 169 -6.57 13.22 6.11
CA GLU A 169 -7.29 13.89 5.01
C GLU A 169 -7.63 12.90 3.89
N VAL A 170 -6.64 12.13 3.44
CA VAL A 170 -6.79 11.20 2.33
C VAL A 170 -7.62 9.97 2.70
N LEU A 171 -7.53 9.45 3.92
CA LEU A 171 -8.41 8.37 4.39
C LEU A 171 -9.88 8.79 4.41
N ARG A 172 -10.19 10.05 4.76
CA ARG A 172 -11.56 10.57 4.65
C ARG A 172 -12.04 10.63 3.21
N MET A 173 -11.15 11.01 2.29
CA MET A 173 -11.46 10.99 0.85
C MET A 173 -11.76 9.57 0.36
N PHE A 174 -10.94 8.57 0.72
CA PHE A 174 -11.17 7.17 0.34
C PHE A 174 -12.43 6.56 0.97
N ALA A 175 -12.87 7.06 2.14
CA ALA A 175 -14.09 6.62 2.80
C ALA A 175 -15.36 7.26 2.19
N ASP A 176 -15.23 8.30 1.39
CA ASP A 176 -16.35 8.96 0.73
C ASP A 176 -16.83 8.12 -0.47
N SER A 177 -18.11 7.72 -0.47
CA SER A 177 -18.70 6.91 -1.53
C SER A 177 -18.70 7.60 -2.91
N ARG A 178 -18.48 8.92 -2.97
CA ARG A 178 -18.35 9.69 -4.21
C ARG A 178 -16.96 9.56 -4.83
N HIS A 179 -15.96 9.17 -4.04
CA HIS A 179 -14.61 8.95 -4.55
C HIS A 179 -14.53 7.59 -5.26
N PRO A 180 -13.93 7.49 -6.47
CA PRO A 180 -13.79 6.22 -7.16
C PRO A 180 -13.00 5.20 -6.32
N LYS A 181 -13.60 4.03 -6.12
CA LYS A 181 -12.97 2.96 -5.35
C LYS A 181 -11.65 2.51 -5.99
N GLY A 182 -10.62 2.39 -5.16
CA GLY A 182 -9.32 1.85 -5.57
C GLY A 182 -8.34 2.85 -6.19
N GLN A 183 -8.75 4.09 -6.47
CA GLN A 183 -7.84 5.07 -7.05
C GLN A 183 -6.83 5.57 -6.00
N PRO A 184 -5.52 5.61 -6.33
CA PRO A 184 -4.54 6.24 -5.47
C PRO A 184 -4.70 7.76 -5.46
N TYR A 185 -4.23 8.40 -4.39
CA TYR A 185 -4.12 9.85 -4.29
C TYR A 185 -2.68 10.23 -3.94
N GLY A 186 -2.12 11.21 -4.63
CA GLY A 186 -0.78 11.70 -4.33
C GLY A 186 -0.62 13.18 -4.61
N ARG A 187 0.30 13.82 -3.88
CA ARG A 187 0.71 15.20 -4.10
C ARG A 187 2.15 15.43 -3.65
N ASN A 188 2.79 16.40 -4.27
CA ASN A 188 4.05 16.95 -3.76
C ASN A 188 3.74 17.88 -2.59
N THR A 189 4.52 17.76 -1.51
CA THR A 189 4.37 18.57 -0.31
C THR A 189 5.71 18.68 0.43
N LEU A 190 5.77 19.50 1.48
CA LEU A 190 6.89 19.51 2.40
C LEU A 190 6.66 18.49 3.52
N VAL A 191 7.68 17.67 3.79
CA VAL A 191 7.76 16.80 4.96
C VAL A 191 9.00 17.20 5.75
N ALA A 192 8.80 17.64 7.00
CA ALA A 192 9.87 18.21 7.83
C ALA A 192 10.69 19.30 7.09
N GLY A 193 10.00 20.16 6.34
CA GLY A 193 10.61 21.27 5.58
C GLY A 193 11.31 20.86 4.28
N LYS A 194 11.30 19.58 3.88
CA LYS A 194 11.92 19.09 2.65
C LYS A 194 10.88 18.68 1.60
N PRO A 195 11.08 18.98 0.31
CA PRO A 195 10.21 18.49 -0.76
C PRO A 195 10.11 16.96 -0.79
N ALA A 196 8.88 16.46 -0.88
CA ALA A 196 8.59 15.04 -0.97
C ALA A 196 7.32 14.79 -1.78
N LEU A 197 7.30 13.69 -2.53
CA LEU A 197 6.08 13.08 -3.02
C LEU A 197 5.43 12.29 -1.88
N ARG A 198 4.16 12.57 -1.62
CA ARG A 198 3.29 11.73 -0.80
C ARG A 198 2.29 11.03 -1.71
N LEU A 199 2.21 9.70 -1.63
CA LEU A 199 1.25 8.90 -2.38
C LEU A 199 0.58 7.91 -1.44
N MET A 200 -0.73 7.72 -1.57
CA MET A 200 -1.50 6.73 -0.83
C MET A 200 -2.34 5.88 -1.76
N GLN A 201 -2.30 4.57 -1.53
CA GLN A 201 -3.14 3.59 -2.19
C GLN A 201 -4.13 3.02 -1.17
N PRO A 202 -5.47 3.13 -1.40
CA PRO A 202 -6.45 2.55 -0.50
C PRO A 202 -6.40 1.02 -0.52
N GLU A 203 -6.67 0.42 0.64
CA GLU A 203 -6.83 -1.01 0.81
C GLU A 203 -8.21 -1.34 1.37
N TYR A 204 -8.83 -2.38 0.82
CA TYR A 204 -10.16 -2.82 1.22
C TYR A 204 -10.11 -4.21 1.82
N ALA A 205 -10.95 -4.47 2.82
CA ALA A 205 -11.01 -5.75 3.50
C ALA A 205 -11.42 -6.84 2.50
N THR A 206 -10.61 -7.91 2.41
CA THR A 206 -10.94 -9.13 1.67
C THR A 206 -11.47 -10.19 2.63
N ALA A 207 -12.02 -11.29 2.12
CA ALA A 207 -12.44 -12.43 2.94
C ALA A 207 -11.37 -12.89 3.96
N SER A 208 -10.08 -12.90 3.61
CA SER A 208 -9.02 -13.33 4.53
C SER A 208 -8.84 -12.37 5.71
N CYS A 209 -9.08 -11.07 5.52
CA CYS A 209 -9.02 -10.04 6.57
C CYS A 209 -10.08 -10.28 7.66
N LEU A 210 -11.24 -10.81 7.29
CA LEU A 210 -12.40 -10.91 8.17
C LEU A 210 -12.21 -11.93 9.30
N SER A 211 -11.27 -12.87 9.14
CA SER A 211 -10.89 -13.81 10.21
C SER A 211 -10.46 -13.09 11.50
N CYS A 212 -9.80 -11.95 11.37
CA CYS A 212 -9.28 -11.15 12.50
C CYS A 212 -10.00 -9.80 12.66
N HIS A 213 -10.56 -9.24 11.59
CA HIS A 213 -11.15 -7.90 11.62
C HIS A 213 -12.68 -7.88 11.44
N GLY A 214 -13.29 -9.02 11.13
CA GLY A 214 -14.69 -9.11 10.74
C GLY A 214 -15.68 -9.04 11.90
N SER A 215 -16.86 -9.61 11.70
CA SER A 215 -17.90 -9.68 12.74
C SER A 215 -17.77 -10.92 13.64
N PRO A 216 -18.40 -10.93 14.83
CA PRO A 216 -19.02 -9.79 15.51
C PRO A 216 -17.99 -8.76 15.99
N LYS A 217 -18.34 -7.47 15.86
CA LYS A 217 -17.52 -6.37 16.37
C LYS A 217 -17.28 -6.55 17.88
N GLY A 218 -16.04 -6.34 18.32
CA GLY A 218 -15.68 -6.41 19.73
C GLY A 218 -15.32 -7.80 20.25
N GLU A 219 -15.60 -8.86 19.49
CA GLU A 219 -15.16 -10.23 19.80
C GLU A 219 -13.63 -10.33 19.75
N ARG A 220 -13.03 -11.21 20.56
CA ARG A 220 -11.59 -11.45 20.49
C ARG A 220 -11.23 -12.29 19.28
N ASP A 221 -10.20 -11.88 18.55
CA ASP A 221 -9.60 -12.67 17.48
C ASP A 221 -8.43 -13.54 17.96
N ILE A 222 -7.80 -14.23 17.01
CA ILE A 222 -6.66 -15.12 17.24
C ILE A 222 -5.40 -14.40 17.75
N THR A 223 -5.30 -13.09 17.56
CA THR A 223 -4.22 -12.24 18.10
C THR A 223 -4.52 -11.78 19.53
N GLY A 224 -5.73 -12.03 20.03
CA GLY A 224 -6.25 -11.57 21.30
C GLY A 224 -6.84 -10.15 21.26
N MET A 225 -6.87 -9.51 20.09
CA MET A 225 -7.40 -8.16 19.89
C MET A 225 -8.90 -8.20 19.60
N ARG A 226 -9.58 -7.07 19.76
CA ARG A 226 -11.01 -6.97 19.44
C ARG A 226 -11.19 -6.75 17.94
N LYS A 227 -12.08 -7.52 17.31
CA LYS A 227 -12.44 -7.32 15.90
C LYS A 227 -13.12 -5.97 15.70
N GLU A 228 -12.78 -5.30 14.61
CA GLU A 228 -13.31 -3.99 14.21
C GLU A 228 -14.75 -4.07 13.70
N GLY A 229 -15.16 -5.24 13.21
CA GLY A 229 -16.48 -5.46 12.63
C GLY A 229 -16.54 -5.21 11.13
N TRP A 230 -15.41 -5.24 10.44
CA TRP A 230 -15.34 -4.97 9.01
C TRP A 230 -16.19 -5.96 8.20
N LYS A 231 -16.67 -5.50 7.06
CA LYS A 231 -17.26 -6.32 6.00
C LYS A 231 -16.34 -6.35 4.79
N GLU A 232 -16.48 -7.38 3.98
CA GLU A 232 -15.75 -7.48 2.72
C GLU A 232 -16.03 -6.26 1.84
N GLY A 233 -14.97 -5.65 1.32
CA GLY A 233 -15.01 -4.46 0.49
C GLY A 233 -15.02 -3.13 1.24
N GLU A 234 -15.12 -3.11 2.58
CA GLU A 234 -14.97 -1.89 3.37
C GLU A 234 -13.51 -1.40 3.39
N LEU A 235 -13.30 -0.09 3.57
CA LEU A 235 -11.96 0.50 3.64
C LEU A 235 -11.24 0.01 4.90
N ALA A 236 -10.19 -0.79 4.71
CA ALA A 236 -9.36 -1.35 5.79
C ALA A 236 -8.18 -0.45 6.16
N GLY A 237 -7.86 0.52 5.30
CA GLY A 237 -6.74 1.44 5.48
C GLY A 237 -6.14 1.84 4.14
N ALA A 238 -4.85 2.15 4.14
CA ALA A 238 -4.07 2.48 2.97
C ALA A 238 -2.58 2.17 3.17
N ILE A 239 -1.86 2.06 2.07
CA ILE A 239 -0.39 2.12 2.04
C ILE A 239 0.01 3.54 1.70
N SER A 240 0.81 4.16 2.56
CA SER A 240 1.33 5.52 2.45
C SER A 240 2.81 5.49 2.08
N VAL A 241 3.18 6.21 1.03
CA VAL A 241 4.54 6.42 0.55
C VAL A 241 4.95 7.86 0.87
N THR A 242 6.14 8.02 1.42
CA THR A 242 6.84 9.32 1.45
C THR A 242 8.18 9.15 0.75
N MET A 243 8.30 9.76 -0.42
CA MET A 243 9.53 9.72 -1.22
C MET A 243 10.13 11.13 -1.30
N PRO A 244 11.35 11.34 -0.80
CA PRO A 244 12.05 12.63 -0.97
C PRO A 244 12.21 12.95 -2.45
N LEU A 245 11.88 14.18 -2.84
CA LEU A 245 12.15 14.70 -4.18
C LEU A 245 13.58 15.25 -4.20
N ARG A 246 14.29 15.05 -5.31
CA ARG A 246 15.66 15.53 -5.50
C ARG A 246 15.72 16.65 -6.52
#